data_AF-L1QML9-F1
#
_entry.id   AF-L1QML9-F1
#
_cell.length_a   1.000
_cell.length_b   1.000
_cell.length_c   1.000
_cell.angle_alpha   90.00
_cell.angle_beta   90.00
_cell.angle_gamma   90.00
#
_symmetry.space_group_name_H-M   'P 1'
#
loop_
_entity.id
_entity.type
_entity.pdbx_description
1 polymer ?
#
loop_
_entity_poly.entity_id
_entity_poly.type
_entity_poly.pdbx_seq_one_letter_code
_entity_poly.pdbx_strand_id
1 'polypeptide(L)'
;MAEKRRLGDILVASGKISLYQLQEALKSQKILGKKLGEILVESKLINEIDIIEAIEQQTGIPRIDLNTIDLDKKAINLITENLCRKHGLIPFGFNGVNKIKIAMADPLNIFAIDDVHISTSFDVECYIALNSDINKFIDISYSSAKVLKAAEDLSRETLESKNNNVVESIDDVKNAPVVKMVDFLFKNAIDMRASDIHIEPFEKYIRIRYRIDGELQEINTLGI
;
A
#
# COMPACT_ATOMS: atom_id res chain seq x y z
N MET A 1 38.50 0.46 -9.52
CA MET A 1 37.03 0.30 -9.47
C MET A 1 36.73 -0.51 -8.22
N ALA A 2 36.02 0.05 -7.24
CA ALA A 2 35.69 -0.72 -6.04
C ALA A 2 34.78 -1.88 -6.45
N GLU A 3 35.22 -3.10 -6.21
CA GLU A 3 34.46 -4.31 -6.50
C GLU A 3 33.14 -4.23 -5.73
N LYS A 4 32.00 -4.27 -6.44
CA LYS A 4 30.66 -4.18 -5.84
C LYS A 4 30.48 -5.39 -4.94
N ARG A 5 30.71 -5.21 -3.63
CA ARG A 5 30.63 -6.29 -2.63
C ARG A 5 29.26 -6.94 -2.69
N ARG A 6 29.21 -8.27 -2.65
CA ARG A 6 27.93 -9.01 -2.68
C ARG A 6 27.29 -8.96 -1.29
N LEU A 7 25.97 -9.08 -1.24
CA LEU A 7 25.20 -9.07 0.02
C LEU A 7 25.75 -10.07 1.04
N GLY A 8 26.03 -11.31 0.59
CA GLY A 8 26.59 -12.35 1.45
C GLY A 8 27.95 -11.97 2.05
N ASP A 9 28.82 -11.34 1.26
CA ASP A 9 30.15 -10.91 1.74
C ASP A 9 30.03 -9.79 2.78
N ILE A 10 29.06 -8.89 2.61
CA ILE A 10 28.76 -7.81 3.56
C ILE A 10 28.24 -8.38 4.88
N LEU A 11 27.34 -9.36 4.83
CA LEU A 11 26.80 -10.03 6.01
C LEU A 11 27.86 -10.84 6.77
N VAL A 12 28.81 -11.45 6.05
CA VAL A 12 29.95 -12.14 6.68
C VAL A 12 30.92 -11.13 7.30
N ALA A 13 31.28 -10.07 6.56
CA ALA A 13 32.21 -9.05 7.03
C ALA A 13 31.70 -8.28 8.25
N SER A 14 30.38 -8.09 8.35
CA SER A 14 29.70 -7.48 9.51
C SER A 14 29.46 -8.46 10.67
N GLY A 15 29.85 -9.73 10.53
CA GLY A 15 29.72 -10.74 11.57
C GLY A 15 28.28 -11.23 11.81
N LYS A 16 27.33 -10.89 10.92
CA LYS A 16 25.92 -11.29 11.03
C LYS A 16 25.73 -12.77 10.70
N ILE A 17 26.53 -13.31 9.78
CA ILE A 17 26.57 -14.74 9.44
C ILE A 17 28.01 -15.24 9.29
N SER A 18 28.22 -16.53 9.49
CA SER A 18 29.48 -17.21 9.18
C SER A 18 29.59 -17.58 7.70
N LEU A 19 30.82 -17.81 7.22
CA LEU A 19 31.07 -18.34 5.88
C LEU A 19 30.34 -19.67 5.63
N TYR A 20 30.27 -20.52 6.65
CA TYR A 20 29.56 -21.80 6.56
C TYR A 20 28.04 -21.59 6.34
N GLN A 21 27.42 -20.72 7.14
CA GLN A 21 26.00 -20.38 6.99
C GLN A 21 25.69 -19.74 5.64
N LEU A 22 26.58 -18.88 5.13
CA LEU A 22 26.43 -18.31 3.79
C LEU A 22 26.46 -19.41 2.71
N GLN A 23 27.38 -20.37 2.80
CA GLN A 23 27.45 -21.47 1.84
C GLN A 23 26.20 -22.36 1.87
N GLU A 24 25.68 -22.68 3.05
CA GLU A 24 24.45 -23.45 3.18
C GLU A 24 23.25 -22.68 2.59
N ALA A 25 23.14 -21.38 2.89
CA ALA A 25 22.07 -20.55 2.32
C ALA A 25 22.14 -20.45 0.79
N LEU A 26 23.35 -20.36 0.21
CA LEU A 26 23.55 -20.36 -1.25
C LEU A 26 23.18 -21.70 -1.90
N LYS A 27 23.39 -22.84 -1.21
CA LYS A 27 22.92 -24.15 -1.69
C LYS A 27 21.39 -24.19 -1.69
N SER A 28 20.76 -23.78 -0.60
CA SER A 28 19.30 -23.68 -0.49
C SER A 28 18.72 -22.73 -1.54
N GLN A 29 19.41 -21.64 -1.87
CA GLN A 29 19.01 -20.68 -2.89
C GLN A 29 18.85 -21.32 -4.27
N LYS A 30 19.79 -22.18 -4.66
CA LYS A 30 19.73 -22.88 -5.95
C LYS A 30 18.55 -23.87 -6.04
N ILE A 31 18.14 -24.42 -4.90
CA ILE A 31 17.05 -25.40 -4.83
C ILE A 31 15.69 -24.70 -4.77
N LEU A 32 15.57 -23.65 -3.96
CA LEU A 32 14.31 -22.98 -3.66
C LEU A 32 13.99 -21.84 -4.64
N GLY A 33 14.98 -21.28 -5.33
CA GLY A 33 14.81 -20.13 -6.23
C GLY A 33 14.48 -18.81 -5.54
N LYS A 34 14.50 -18.75 -4.20
CA LYS A 34 14.26 -17.55 -3.39
C LYS A 34 15.46 -16.60 -3.37
N LYS A 35 15.28 -15.38 -2.84
CA LYS A 35 16.42 -14.47 -2.62
C LYS A 35 17.25 -14.94 -1.42
N LEU A 36 18.56 -14.66 -1.46
CA LEU A 36 19.47 -15.04 -0.37
C LEU A 36 19.02 -14.47 0.98
N GLY A 37 18.61 -13.20 1.02
CA GLY A 37 18.14 -12.55 2.25
C GLY A 37 16.90 -13.22 2.84
N GLU A 38 15.93 -13.58 2.00
CA GLU A 38 14.70 -14.29 2.43
C GLU A 38 15.05 -15.63 3.09
N ILE A 39 15.97 -16.40 2.51
CA ILE A 39 16.40 -17.70 3.05
C ILE A 39 17.07 -17.53 4.42
N LEU A 40 17.91 -16.51 4.57
CA LEU A 40 18.62 -16.25 5.82
C LEU A 40 17.66 -15.83 6.94
N VAL A 41 16.63 -15.03 6.62
CA VAL A 41 15.57 -14.62 7.56
C VAL A 41 14.66 -15.80 7.92
N GLU A 42 14.20 -16.58 6.95
CA GLU A 42 13.36 -17.77 7.19
C GLU A 42 14.09 -18.82 8.03
N SER A 43 15.40 -18.95 7.84
CA SER A 43 16.26 -19.83 8.64
C SER A 43 16.57 -19.28 10.05
N LYS A 44 16.01 -18.12 10.41
CA LYS A 44 16.22 -17.41 11.67
C LYS A 44 17.70 -17.13 11.99
N LEU A 45 18.53 -16.99 10.95
CA LEU A 45 19.95 -16.70 11.11
C LEU A 45 20.18 -15.21 11.36
N ILE A 46 19.35 -14.37 10.74
CA ILE A 46 19.37 -12.90 10.84
C ILE A 46 17.94 -12.37 10.71
N ASN A 47 17.76 -11.08 11.02
CA ASN A 47 16.47 -10.42 10.90
C ASN A 47 16.41 -9.53 9.63
N GLU A 48 15.21 -9.08 9.26
CA GLU A 48 15.00 -8.22 8.08
C GLU A 48 15.80 -6.91 8.17
N ILE A 49 15.96 -6.37 9.39
CA ILE A 49 16.75 -5.14 9.62
C ILE A 49 18.21 -5.34 9.21
N ASP A 50 18.80 -6.51 9.51
CA ASP A 50 20.18 -6.82 9.14
C ASP A 50 20.35 -6.87 7.61
N ILE A 51 19.34 -7.36 6.90
CA ILE A 51 19.29 -7.37 5.44
C ILE A 51 19.24 -5.94 4.89
N ILE A 52 18.35 -5.10 5.43
CA ILE A 52 18.21 -3.71 5.01
C ILE A 52 19.53 -2.95 5.19
N GLU A 53 20.18 -3.09 6.36
CA GLU A 53 21.47 -2.47 6.65
C GLU A 53 22.55 -2.94 5.66
N ALA A 54 22.58 -4.23 5.33
CA ALA A 54 23.53 -4.76 4.37
C ALA A 54 23.26 -4.25 2.95
N ILE A 55 22.00 -4.10 2.53
CA ILE A 55 21.62 -3.52 1.23
C ILE A 55 21.96 -2.03 1.18
N GLU A 56 21.70 -1.27 2.24
CA GLU A 56 22.08 0.14 2.36
C GLU A 56 23.60 0.30 2.20
N GLN A 57 24.40 -0.51 2.90
CA GLN A 57 25.86 -0.52 2.75
C GLN A 57 26.31 -0.93 1.34
N GLN A 58 25.59 -1.85 0.69
CA GLN A 58 25.92 -2.32 -0.65
C GLN A 58 25.64 -1.27 -1.73
N THR A 59 24.55 -0.54 -1.59
CA THR A 59 23.94 0.27 -2.66
C THR A 59 24.05 1.76 -2.43
N GLY A 60 24.24 2.20 -1.18
CA GLY A 60 24.13 3.59 -0.76
C GLY A 60 22.70 4.13 -0.75
N ILE A 61 21.69 3.28 -0.95
CA ILE A 61 20.29 3.68 -0.99
C ILE A 61 19.78 3.82 0.45
N PRO A 62 19.24 4.99 0.84
CA PRO A 62 18.82 5.25 2.21
C PRO A 62 17.61 4.42 2.61
N ARG A 63 17.56 4.00 3.88
CA ARG A 63 16.35 3.43 4.48
C ARG A 63 15.34 4.50 4.91
N ILE A 64 14.05 4.16 4.89
CA ILE A 64 12.97 5.02 5.37
C ILE A 64 12.01 4.22 6.27
N ASP A 65 11.55 4.83 7.36
CA ASP A 65 10.47 4.29 8.19
C ASP A 65 9.15 4.96 7.80
N LEU A 66 8.29 4.21 7.13
CA LEU A 66 6.98 4.68 6.67
C LEU A 66 6.06 5.08 7.82
N ASN A 67 6.27 4.56 9.04
CA ASN A 67 5.48 4.91 10.22
C ASN A 67 5.79 6.31 10.77
N THR A 68 6.87 6.95 10.32
CA THR A 68 7.33 8.26 10.82
C THR A 68 7.05 9.41 9.86
N ILE A 69 6.46 9.13 8.70
CA ILE A 69 6.24 10.12 7.65
C ILE A 69 4.77 10.16 7.22
N ASP A 70 4.34 11.34 6.76
CA ASP A 70 3.05 11.50 6.08
C ASP A 70 3.23 11.25 4.58
N LEU A 71 2.44 10.34 4.02
CA LEU A 71 2.47 10.03 2.59
C LEU A 71 1.70 11.09 1.79
N ASP A 72 2.35 11.63 0.74
CA ASP A 72 1.68 12.54 -0.18
C ASP A 72 0.62 11.81 -1.02
N LYS A 73 -0.65 12.19 -0.85
CA LYS A 73 -1.78 11.65 -1.61
C LYS A 73 -1.62 11.81 -3.12
N LYS A 74 -0.97 12.87 -3.59
CA LYS A 74 -0.69 13.04 -5.03
C LYS A 74 0.25 11.97 -5.53
N ALA A 75 1.29 11.62 -4.75
CA ALA A 75 2.23 10.58 -5.11
C ALA A 75 1.56 9.20 -5.11
N ILE A 76 0.74 8.91 -4.09
CA ILE A 76 -0.09 7.68 -4.02
C ILE A 76 -0.96 7.53 -5.26
N ASN A 77 -1.66 8.58 -5.67
CA ASN A 77 -2.60 8.51 -6.80
C ASN A 77 -1.93 8.37 -8.17
N LEU A 78 -0.62 8.61 -8.30
CA LEU A 78 0.12 8.42 -9.56
C LEU A 78 0.40 6.95 -9.86
N ILE A 79 0.46 6.10 -8.84
CA ILE A 79 0.79 4.68 -8.99
C ILE A 79 -0.42 3.85 -8.61
N THR A 80 -0.75 2.85 -9.41
CA THR A 80 -1.87 1.95 -9.12
C THR A 80 -1.54 0.97 -8.00
N GLU A 81 -2.54 0.59 -7.20
CA GLU A 81 -2.38 -0.45 -6.16
C GLU A 81 -1.77 -1.74 -6.72
N ASN A 82 -2.19 -2.15 -7.93
CA ASN A 82 -1.68 -3.36 -8.55
C ASN A 82 -0.18 -3.26 -8.83
N LEU A 83 0.31 -2.10 -9.29
CA LEU A 83 1.74 -1.90 -9.53
C LEU A 83 2.52 -1.90 -8.21
N CYS A 84 1.99 -1.25 -7.18
CA CYS A 84 2.55 -1.26 -5.82
C CYS A 84 2.68 -2.69 -5.28
N ARG A 85 1.63 -3.52 -5.38
CA ARG A 85 1.65 -4.91 -4.90
C ARG A 85 2.55 -5.81 -5.73
N LYS A 86 2.50 -5.69 -7.07
CA LYS A 86 3.33 -6.49 -7.99
C LYS A 86 4.81 -6.37 -7.65
N HIS A 87 5.27 -5.16 -7.33
CA HIS A 87 6.69 -4.87 -7.12
C HIS A 87 7.09 -4.69 -5.66
N GLY A 88 6.13 -4.71 -4.72
CA GLY A 88 6.39 -4.45 -3.31
C GLY A 88 6.96 -3.05 -3.09
N LEU A 89 6.23 -2.03 -3.55
CA LEU A 89 6.62 -0.63 -3.44
C LEU A 89 5.45 0.29 -3.10
N ILE A 90 5.75 1.47 -2.57
CA ILE A 90 4.75 2.52 -2.35
C ILE A 90 5.38 3.91 -2.54
N PRO A 91 4.75 4.81 -3.33
CA PRO A 91 5.18 6.19 -3.42
C PRO A 91 4.79 6.96 -2.15
N PHE A 92 5.67 7.83 -1.68
CA PHE A 92 5.42 8.61 -0.45
C PHE A 92 5.63 10.12 -0.62
N GLY A 93 6.17 10.58 -1.75
CA GLY A 93 6.33 12.00 -2.01
C GLY A 93 7.10 12.30 -3.28
N PHE A 94 7.50 13.56 -3.44
CA PHE A 94 8.28 14.04 -4.57
C PHE A 94 9.61 14.63 -4.11
N ASN A 95 10.57 14.67 -5.03
CA ASN A 95 11.78 15.45 -4.90
C ASN A 95 11.90 16.42 -6.08
N GLY A 96 11.52 17.68 -5.88
CA GLY A 96 11.46 18.66 -6.97
C GLY A 96 10.34 18.34 -7.97
N VAL A 97 10.58 18.63 -9.25
CA VAL A 97 9.52 18.68 -10.28
C VAL A 97 9.31 17.36 -11.02
N ASN A 98 10.37 16.57 -11.25
CA ASN A 98 10.32 15.36 -12.10
C ASN A 98 10.82 14.09 -11.41
N LYS A 99 10.86 14.06 -10.07
CA LYS A 99 11.34 12.88 -9.35
C LYS A 99 10.37 12.47 -8.24
N ILE A 100 9.99 11.20 -8.24
CA ILE A 100 9.07 10.59 -7.28
C ILE A 100 9.87 9.76 -6.27
N LYS A 101 9.56 9.92 -4.98
CA LYS A 101 10.17 9.15 -3.91
C LYS A 101 9.35 7.89 -3.66
N ILE A 102 10.03 6.74 -3.70
CA ILE A 102 9.39 5.42 -3.59
C ILE A 102 10.11 4.58 -2.56
N ALA A 103 9.34 4.04 -1.62
CA ALA A 103 9.80 3.03 -0.70
C ALA A 103 9.63 1.65 -1.35
N MET A 104 10.69 0.83 -1.37
CA MET A 104 10.73 -0.47 -2.02
C MET A 104 11.26 -1.54 -1.08
N ALA A 105 10.68 -2.74 -1.14
CA ALA A 105 11.20 -3.91 -0.44
C ALA A 105 12.49 -4.42 -1.10
N ASP A 106 12.58 -4.31 -2.43
CA ASP A 106 13.79 -4.60 -3.19
C ASP A 106 14.19 -3.40 -4.06
N PRO A 107 15.14 -2.56 -3.60
CA PRO A 107 15.60 -1.40 -4.34
C PRO A 107 16.49 -1.76 -5.55
N LEU A 108 16.90 -3.03 -5.69
CA LEU A 108 17.70 -3.52 -6.81
C LEU A 108 16.84 -4.04 -7.97
N ASN A 109 15.51 -4.05 -7.81
CA ASN A 109 14.59 -4.47 -8.85
C ASN A 109 14.45 -3.38 -9.92
N ILE A 110 15.31 -3.43 -10.94
CA ILE A 110 15.35 -2.46 -12.05
C ILE A 110 14.02 -2.45 -12.82
N PHE A 111 13.37 -3.61 -12.98
CA PHE A 111 12.07 -3.68 -13.67
C PHE A 111 10.96 -2.93 -12.92
N ALA A 112 11.01 -2.92 -11.59
CA ALA A 112 10.07 -2.13 -10.79
C ALA A 112 10.29 -0.63 -10.99
N ILE A 113 11.55 -0.19 -11.04
CA ILE A 113 11.92 1.20 -11.31
C ILE A 113 11.45 1.62 -12.70
N ASP A 114 11.73 0.81 -13.72
CA ASP A 114 11.34 1.07 -15.10
C ASP A 114 9.82 1.09 -15.28
N ASP A 115 9.09 0.12 -14.70
CA ASP A 115 7.63 0.07 -14.79
C ASP A 115 6.99 1.33 -14.17
N VAL A 116 7.52 1.81 -13.03
CA VAL A 116 7.06 3.05 -12.41
C VAL A 116 7.36 4.25 -13.30
N HIS A 117 8.59 4.34 -13.83
CA HIS A 117 8.97 5.43 -14.72
C HIS A 117 8.05 5.48 -15.94
N ILE A 118 7.77 4.34 -16.56
CA ILE A 118 6.85 4.23 -17.70
C ILE A 118 5.44 4.65 -17.30
N SER A 119 4.95 4.23 -16.13
CA SER A 119 3.57 4.53 -15.72
C SER A 119 3.36 5.98 -15.31
N THR A 120 4.40 6.64 -14.78
CA THR A 120 4.28 7.98 -14.17
C THR A 120 4.98 9.08 -14.97
N SER A 121 5.94 8.74 -15.84
CA SER A 121 6.91 9.64 -16.47
C SER A 121 7.88 10.36 -15.51
N PHE A 122 7.91 9.98 -14.23
CA PHE A 122 8.85 10.54 -13.24
C PHE A 122 10.11 9.69 -13.12
N ASP A 123 11.23 10.34 -12.82
CA ASP A 123 12.43 9.64 -12.36
C ASP A 123 12.20 9.08 -10.95
N VAL A 124 12.67 7.87 -10.68
CA VAL A 124 12.47 7.22 -9.37
C VAL A 124 13.64 7.51 -8.44
N GLU A 125 13.32 7.96 -7.23
CA GLU A 125 14.24 8.00 -6.10
C GLU A 125 13.87 6.90 -5.11
N CYS A 126 14.70 5.86 -5.06
CA CYS A 126 14.43 4.69 -4.24
C CYS A 126 14.83 4.92 -2.78
N TYR A 127 14.03 4.36 -1.88
CA TYR A 127 14.29 4.23 -0.46
C TYR A 127 13.96 2.80 -0.04
N ILE A 128 14.72 2.26 0.91
CA ILE A 128 14.51 0.89 1.41
C ILE A 128 13.51 0.94 2.56
N ALA A 129 12.47 0.11 2.51
CA ALA A 129 11.53 -0.06 3.62
C ALA A 129 11.19 -1.54 3.84
N LEU A 130 10.65 -1.84 5.02
CA LEU A 130 10.18 -3.18 5.35
C LEU A 130 8.98 -3.55 4.47
N ASN A 131 8.97 -4.79 3.99
CA ASN A 131 7.88 -5.29 3.15
C ASN A 131 6.54 -5.29 3.91
N SER A 132 6.57 -5.55 5.22
CA SER A 132 5.40 -5.48 6.09
C SER A 132 4.80 -4.07 6.14
N ASP A 133 5.64 -3.05 6.31
CA ASP A 133 5.20 -1.65 6.31
C ASP A 133 4.66 -1.24 4.95
N ILE A 134 5.35 -1.61 3.85
CA ILE A 134 4.87 -1.30 2.49
C ILE A 134 3.47 -1.87 2.29
N ASN A 135 3.23 -3.15 2.60
CA ASN A 135 1.92 -3.76 2.45
C ASN A 135 0.85 -3.08 3.33
N LYS A 136 1.18 -2.80 4.59
CA LYS A 136 0.31 -2.05 5.52
C LYS A 136 -0.10 -0.71 4.92
N PHE A 137 0.84 0.07 4.41
CA PHE A 137 0.54 1.39 3.85
C PHE A 137 -0.15 1.32 2.49
N ILE A 138 0.06 0.27 1.69
CA ILE A 138 -0.75 0.02 0.49
C ILE A 138 -2.20 -0.20 0.89
N ASP A 139 -2.46 -1.05 1.89
CA ASP A 139 -3.81 -1.35 2.36
C ASP A 139 -4.54 -0.08 2.85
N ILE A 140 -3.85 0.76 3.62
CA ILE A 140 -4.39 2.03 4.13
C ILE A 140 -4.64 3.03 2.99
N SER A 141 -3.68 3.18 2.07
CA SER A 141 -3.69 4.25 1.07
C SER A 141 -4.67 4.00 -0.08
N TYR A 142 -4.85 2.73 -0.47
CA TYR A 142 -5.72 2.36 -1.60
C TYR A 142 -7.09 1.82 -1.16
N SER A 143 -7.33 1.68 0.14
CA SER A 143 -8.63 1.35 0.73
C SER A 143 -9.76 2.28 0.25
N SER A 144 -9.51 3.59 0.22
CA SER A 144 -10.49 4.60 -0.22
C SER A 144 -10.82 4.50 -1.71
N ALA A 145 -9.83 4.14 -2.53
CA ALA A 145 -10.01 3.97 -3.97
C ALA A 145 -10.84 2.73 -4.31
N LYS A 146 -10.77 1.66 -3.50
CA LYS A 146 -11.66 0.48 -3.65
C LYS A 146 -13.13 0.83 -3.42
N VAL A 147 -13.41 1.72 -2.47
CA VAL A 147 -14.79 2.19 -2.21
C VAL A 147 -15.33 2.99 -3.39
N LEU A 148 -14.52 3.89 -3.96
CA LEU A 148 -14.91 4.70 -5.12
C LEU A 148 -15.05 3.87 -6.40
N LYS A 149 -14.14 2.94 -6.65
CA LYS A 149 -14.17 2.08 -7.84
C LYS A 149 -15.33 1.08 -7.80
N ALA A 150 -15.65 0.54 -6.61
CA ALA A 150 -16.85 -0.28 -6.42
C ALA A 150 -18.15 0.53 -6.64
N ALA A 151 -18.15 1.84 -6.37
CA ALA A 151 -19.28 2.72 -6.68
C ALA A 151 -19.36 3.03 -8.19
N GLU A 152 -18.23 3.22 -8.88
CA GLU A 152 -18.18 3.46 -10.32
C GLU A 152 -18.56 2.22 -11.14
N ASP A 153 -18.06 1.04 -10.80
CA ASP A 153 -18.40 -0.20 -11.51
C ASP A 153 -19.90 -0.53 -11.37
N LEU A 154 -20.49 -0.27 -10.20
CA LEU A 154 -21.94 -0.36 -9.96
C LEU A 154 -22.75 0.65 -10.79
N SER A 155 -22.18 1.82 -11.08
CA SER A 155 -22.79 2.85 -11.92
C SER A 155 -22.74 2.53 -13.43
N ARG A 156 -21.72 1.77 -13.88
CA ARG A 156 -21.59 1.31 -15.26
C ARG A 156 -22.51 0.12 -15.57
N GLU A 157 -22.63 -0.83 -14.64
CA GLU A 157 -23.57 -1.95 -14.78
C GLU A 157 -25.04 -1.48 -14.83
N THR A 158 -25.38 -0.37 -14.18
CA THR A 158 -26.72 0.25 -14.24
C THR A 158 -27.01 0.99 -15.54
N LEU A 159 -25.99 1.37 -16.32
CA LEU A 159 -26.17 2.02 -17.64
C LEU A 159 -26.29 1.01 -18.78
N GLU A 160 -25.58 -0.12 -18.71
CA GLU A 160 -25.70 -1.21 -19.69
C GLU A 160 -27.01 -2.02 -19.51
N SER A 161 -27.56 -2.05 -18.30
CA SER A 161 -28.82 -2.74 -18.00
C SER A 161 -30.10 -1.98 -18.37
N LYS A 162 -29.99 -0.73 -18.87
CA LYS A 162 -31.16 0.11 -19.20
C LYS A 162 -31.88 -0.24 -20.52
N ASN A 163 -31.44 -1.27 -21.25
CA ASN A 163 -32.04 -1.60 -22.55
C ASN A 163 -32.96 -2.82 -22.58
N ASN A 164 -33.32 -3.42 -21.44
CA ASN A 164 -34.43 -4.37 -21.39
C ASN A 164 -35.21 -4.17 -20.09
N ASN A 165 -36.46 -3.71 -20.23
CA ASN A 165 -37.44 -3.77 -19.16
C ASN A 165 -37.62 -5.22 -18.69
N VAL A 166 -37.78 -5.39 -17.37
CA VAL A 166 -38.81 -6.19 -16.66
C VAL A 166 -38.23 -6.96 -15.45
N VAL A 167 -38.87 -6.67 -14.30
CA VAL A 167 -38.80 -7.22 -12.92
C VAL A 167 -37.60 -6.79 -12.05
N GLU A 168 -37.81 -5.76 -11.23
CA GLU A 168 -36.95 -5.46 -10.07
C GLU A 168 -36.95 -6.65 -9.12
N SER A 169 -35.79 -7.30 -8.98
CA SER A 169 -35.59 -8.37 -8.03
C SER A 169 -35.21 -7.79 -6.66
N ILE A 170 -35.60 -8.44 -5.57
CA ILE A 170 -35.33 -7.98 -4.19
C ILE A 170 -33.82 -7.80 -3.92
N ASP A 171 -32.98 -8.50 -4.68
CA ASP A 171 -31.53 -8.37 -4.64
C ASP A 171 -31.00 -7.07 -5.28
N ASP A 172 -31.75 -6.46 -6.21
CA ASP A 172 -31.41 -5.15 -6.80
C ASP A 172 -31.59 -4.02 -5.78
N VAL A 173 -32.61 -4.13 -4.90
CA VAL A 173 -32.85 -3.16 -3.81
C VAL A 173 -31.74 -3.23 -2.77
N LYS A 174 -31.26 -4.42 -2.40
CA LYS A 174 -30.12 -4.59 -1.48
C LYS A 174 -28.80 -4.12 -2.06
N ASN A 175 -28.65 -4.20 -3.39
CA ASN A 175 -27.46 -3.74 -4.08
C ASN A 175 -27.47 -2.24 -4.42
N ALA A 176 -28.58 -1.54 -4.15
CA ALA A 176 -28.69 -0.11 -4.38
C ALA A 176 -27.63 0.67 -3.58
N PRO A 177 -26.95 1.67 -4.18
CA PRO A 177 -25.90 2.46 -3.52
C PRO A 177 -26.36 3.10 -2.21
N VAL A 178 -27.63 3.52 -2.15
CA VAL A 178 -28.23 4.11 -0.94
C VAL A 178 -28.28 3.09 0.20
N VAL A 179 -28.62 1.83 -0.10
CA VAL A 179 -28.70 0.77 0.91
C VAL A 179 -27.32 0.42 1.44
N LYS A 180 -26.31 0.29 0.56
CA LYS A 180 -24.92 0.05 0.98
C LYS A 180 -24.34 1.21 1.81
N MET A 181 -24.68 2.45 1.46
CA MET A 181 -24.29 3.62 2.24
C MET A 181 -24.91 3.59 3.64
N VAL A 182 -26.18 3.25 3.75
CA VAL A 182 -26.88 3.10 5.04
C VAL A 182 -26.26 1.98 5.87
N ASP A 183 -25.98 0.82 5.26
CA ASP A 183 -25.31 -0.30 5.94
C ASP A 183 -23.93 0.09 6.46
N PHE A 184 -23.15 0.82 5.68
CA PHE A 184 -21.84 1.34 6.10
C PHE A 184 -21.98 2.29 7.30
N LEU A 185 -22.95 3.21 7.26
CA LEU A 185 -23.18 4.15 8.36
C LEU A 185 -23.51 3.44 9.67
N PHE A 186 -24.35 2.40 9.62
CA PHE A 186 -24.68 1.63 10.81
C PHE A 186 -23.50 0.79 11.31
N LYS A 187 -22.77 0.13 10.41
CA LYS A 187 -21.61 -0.67 10.79
C LYS A 187 -20.54 0.18 11.46
N ASN A 188 -20.25 1.34 10.88
CA ASN A 188 -19.24 2.27 11.40
C ASN A 188 -19.69 2.88 12.75
N ALA A 189 -20.98 3.20 12.91
CA ALA A 189 -21.51 3.63 14.20
C ALA A 189 -21.38 2.54 15.29
N ILE A 190 -21.59 1.26 14.96
CA ILE A 190 -21.39 0.14 15.89
C ILE A 190 -19.91 -0.01 16.26
N ASP A 191 -19.02 -0.02 15.26
CA ASP A 191 -17.57 -0.20 15.45
C ASP A 191 -16.99 0.93 16.32
N MET A 192 -17.46 2.16 16.10
CA MET A 192 -17.08 3.35 16.88
C MET A 192 -17.88 3.51 18.19
N ARG A 193 -18.80 2.59 18.50
CA ARG A 193 -19.70 2.62 19.68
C ARG A 193 -20.45 3.95 19.82
N ALA A 194 -20.89 4.51 18.70
CA ALA A 194 -21.67 5.73 18.67
C ALA A 194 -23.09 5.49 19.22
N SER A 195 -23.59 6.43 20.03
CA SER A 195 -24.97 6.38 20.54
C SER A 195 -25.98 6.89 19.53
N ASP A 196 -25.58 7.88 18.72
CA ASP A 196 -26.44 8.58 17.78
C ASP A 196 -25.71 8.82 16.45
N ILE A 197 -26.46 8.69 15.35
CA ILE A 197 -26.02 9.11 14.01
C ILE A 197 -26.82 10.36 13.65
N HIS A 198 -26.14 11.50 13.50
CA HIS A 198 -26.72 12.77 13.09
C HIS A 198 -26.47 13.00 11.59
N ILE A 199 -27.54 13.27 10.84
CA ILE A 199 -27.49 13.59 9.41
C ILE A 199 -28.03 15.01 9.23
N GLU A 200 -27.17 15.92 8.78
CA GLU A 200 -27.45 17.35 8.72
C GLU A 200 -27.38 17.84 7.28
N PRO A 201 -28.52 18.13 6.64
CA PRO A 201 -28.55 18.67 5.30
C PRO A 201 -28.21 20.17 5.31
N PHE A 202 -27.27 20.57 4.46
CA PHE A 202 -26.94 21.96 4.13
C PHE A 202 -27.23 22.22 2.65
N GLU A 203 -27.18 23.49 2.22
CA GLU A 203 -27.52 23.88 0.84
C GLU A 203 -26.71 23.18 -0.26
N LYS A 204 -25.46 22.79 0.03
CA LYS A 204 -24.53 22.21 -0.96
C LYS A 204 -23.97 20.85 -0.56
N TYR A 205 -24.28 20.38 0.64
CA TYR A 205 -23.73 19.14 1.17
C TYR A 205 -24.57 18.59 2.32
N ILE A 206 -24.44 17.30 2.60
CA ILE A 206 -24.97 16.64 3.79
C ILE A 206 -23.80 16.28 4.68
N ARG A 207 -23.83 16.72 5.94
CA ARG A 207 -22.83 16.35 6.93
C ARG A 207 -23.34 15.21 7.80
N ILE A 208 -22.48 14.23 8.07
CA ILE A 208 -22.77 13.09 8.93
C ILE A 208 -21.84 13.11 10.14
N ARG A 209 -22.44 13.11 11.33
CA ARG A 209 -21.73 13.15 12.62
C ARG A 209 -22.16 12.01 13.52
N TYR A 210 -21.25 11.44 14.29
CA TYR A 210 -21.55 10.44 15.31
C TYR A 210 -21.40 11.03 16.70
N ARG A 211 -22.29 10.65 17.62
CA ARG A 211 -22.09 10.94 19.05
C ARG A 211 -21.29 9.81 19.67
N ILE A 212 -20.05 10.09 20.04
CA ILE A 212 -19.13 9.14 20.67
C ILE A 212 -18.74 9.73 22.02
N ASP A 213 -18.96 8.98 23.11
CA ASP A 213 -18.68 9.42 24.48
C ASP A 213 -19.31 10.78 24.84
N GLY A 214 -20.47 11.09 24.25
CA GLY A 214 -21.23 12.33 24.49
C GLY A 214 -20.88 13.50 23.56
N GLU A 215 -19.81 13.41 22.77
CA GLU A 215 -19.39 14.46 21.85
C GLU A 215 -19.76 14.14 20.40
N LEU A 216 -20.11 15.17 19.62
CA LEU A 216 -20.42 15.03 18.19
C LEU A 216 -19.16 15.15 17.35
N GLN A 217 -18.77 14.07 16.70
CA GLN A 217 -17.62 14.00 15.80
C GLN A 217 -18.08 13.92 14.35
N GLU A 218 -17.49 14.74 13.47
CA GLU A 218 -17.77 14.69 12.03
C GLU A 218 -17.02 13.51 11.40
N ILE A 219 -17.79 12.65 10.71
CA ILE A 219 -17.27 11.41 10.13
C ILE A 219 -17.21 11.52 8.61
N ASN A 220 -18.20 12.19 8.00
CA ASN A 220 -18.25 12.33 6.56
C ASN A 220 -19.05 13.57 6.15
N THR A 221 -18.73 14.11 4.98
CA THR A 221 -19.50 15.16 4.32
C THR A 221 -19.72 14.73 2.87
N LEU A 222 -20.98 14.65 2.47
CA LEU A 222 -21.42 14.25 1.14
C LEU A 222 -21.80 15.49 0.34
N GLY A 223 -21.18 15.72 -0.82
CA GLY A 223 -21.61 16.78 -1.72
C GLY A 223 -23.00 16.48 -2.31
N ILE A 224 -23.83 17.51 -2.43
CA ILE A 224 -25.10 17.47 -3.18
C ILE A 224 -24.89 18.16 -4.53
#